data_AF-A0A0G0IBN2-F1
#
_entry.id   AF-A0A0G0IBN2-F1
#
_cell.length_a   1.000
_cell.length_b   1.000
_cell.length_c   1.000
_cell.angle_alpha   90.00
_cell.angle_beta   90.00
_cell.angle_gamma   90.00
#
_symmetry.space_group_name_H-M   'P 1'
#
loop_
_entity.id
_entity.type
_entity.pdbx_description
1 polymer ?
#
loop_
_entity_poly.entity_id
_entity_poly.type
_entity_poly.pdbx_seq_one_letter_code
_entity_poly.pdbx_strand_id
1 'polypeptide(L)'
;FIVFTILLTIVLNFNYFIPVQYSRLVTEESKLSGLAFELQQKAATLDYLPKTARTAPVSKAFEKPKVLEGDASVSILSVRSDSFSFDADVYNSSFIEIPVMYFPGWKVFVDDKETEINIHGDYGLIAISLEDGRHSVYGKFTNTPIRSVSNAVSLFSIGIIIVVLRFGGKYEEKDKRPL
;
A
#
# COMPACT_ATOMS: atom_id res chain seq x y z
N PHE A 1 20.41 13.74 -28.69
CA PHE A 1 20.15 12.33 -28.32
C PHE A 1 18.89 12.17 -27.45
N ILE A 2 18.81 12.77 -26.25
CA ILE A 2 17.67 12.60 -25.33
C ILE A 2 16.30 12.96 -25.96
N VAL A 3 16.20 14.12 -26.61
CA VAL A 3 14.96 14.56 -27.27
C VAL A 3 14.52 13.57 -28.36
N PHE A 4 15.48 13.04 -29.11
CA PHE A 4 15.22 12.02 -30.12
C PHE A 4 14.72 10.72 -29.49
N THR A 5 15.33 10.26 -28.39
CA THR A 5 14.87 9.07 -27.66
C THR A 5 13.45 9.23 -27.12
N ILE A 6 13.11 10.40 -26.57
CA ILE A 6 11.75 10.72 -26.09
C ILE A 6 10.75 10.68 -27.25
N LEU A 7 11.05 11.38 -28.36
CA LEU A 7 10.18 11.41 -29.54
C LEU A 7 10.00 10.01 -30.14
N LEU A 8 11.09 9.24 -30.29
CA LEU A 8 11.04 7.87 -30.78
C LEU A 8 10.15 6.98 -29.89
N THR A 9 10.28 7.12 -28.57
CA THR A 9 9.45 6.36 -27.61
C THR A 9 7.96 6.70 -27.77
N ILE A 10 7.61 7.98 -27.91
CA ILE A 10 6.22 8.40 -28.13
C ILE A 10 5.69 7.84 -29.46
N VAL A 11 6.46 7.98 -30.55
CA VAL A 11 6.04 7.51 -31.88
C VAL A 11 5.83 6.00 -31.90
N LEU A 12 6.75 5.22 -31.33
CA LEU A 12 6.62 3.76 -31.26
C LEU A 12 5.42 3.30 -30.43
N ASN A 13 4.96 4.12 -29.48
CA ASN A 13 3.85 3.78 -28.60
C ASN A 13 2.53 4.51 -28.95
N PHE A 14 2.50 5.33 -30.00
CA PHE A 14 1.34 6.17 -30.32
C PHE A 14 0.06 5.35 -30.50
N ASN A 15 0.18 4.15 -31.07
CA ASN A 15 -0.95 3.24 -31.29
C ASN A 15 -1.60 2.70 -30.00
N TYR A 16 -0.95 2.80 -28.83
CA TYR A 16 -1.54 2.42 -27.54
C TYR A 16 -2.43 3.52 -26.93
N PHE A 17 -2.36 4.75 -27.43
CA PHE A 17 -3.17 5.88 -26.93
C PHE A 17 -4.51 6.04 -27.67
N ILE A 18 -5.12 4.92 -28.08
CA ILE A 18 -6.43 4.92 -28.74
C ILE A 18 -7.50 4.62 -27.67
N PRO A 19 -8.32 5.61 -27.27
CA PRO A 19 -9.39 5.37 -26.30
C PRO A 19 -10.47 4.48 -26.90
N VAL A 20 -10.80 3.40 -26.21
CA VAL A 20 -11.79 2.41 -26.68
C VAL A 20 -13.21 2.97 -26.61
N GLN A 21 -13.53 3.77 -25.59
CA GLN A 21 -14.86 4.36 -25.41
C GLN A 21 -14.77 5.77 -24.81
N TYR A 22 -15.58 6.68 -25.33
CA TYR A 22 -15.83 7.99 -24.72
C TYR A 22 -17.22 7.96 -24.08
N SER A 23 -17.27 7.99 -22.75
CA SER A 23 -18.56 8.15 -22.06
C SER A 23 -18.88 9.63 -21.90
N ARG A 24 -19.79 10.15 -22.74
CA ARG A 24 -20.30 11.54 -22.62
C ARG A 24 -21.49 11.67 -21.68
N LEU A 25 -22.08 10.54 -21.27
CA LEU A 25 -23.30 10.49 -20.45
C LEU A 25 -23.01 10.31 -18.96
N VAL A 26 -21.76 10.04 -18.59
CA VAL A 26 -21.36 9.80 -17.20
C VAL A 26 -20.72 11.07 -16.64
N THR A 27 -21.41 11.72 -15.70
CA THR A 27 -20.92 12.90 -14.97
C THR A 27 -19.99 12.49 -13.83
N GLU A 28 -19.15 13.40 -13.36
CA GLU A 28 -18.28 13.15 -12.18
C GLU A 28 -19.10 12.76 -10.95
N GLU A 29 -20.21 13.47 -10.70
CA GLU A 29 -21.13 13.17 -9.60
C GLU A 29 -21.66 11.73 -9.69
N SER A 30 -22.02 11.27 -10.89
CA SER A 30 -22.50 9.90 -11.09
C SER A 30 -21.42 8.83 -10.88
N LYS A 31 -20.12 9.16 -11.06
CA LYS A 31 -19.01 8.24 -10.77
C LYS A 31 -18.59 8.24 -9.29
N LEU A 32 -18.67 9.40 -8.65
CA LEU A 32 -18.16 9.62 -7.30
C LEU A 32 -19.24 9.49 -6.23
N SER A 33 -20.42 8.97 -6.57
CA SER A 33 -21.52 8.72 -5.64
C SER A 33 -22.14 7.31 -5.79
N GLY A 34 -22.85 6.88 -4.74
CA GLY A 34 -23.64 5.65 -4.75
C GLY A 34 -22.86 4.38 -5.12
N LEU A 35 -23.53 3.48 -5.84
CA LEU A 35 -22.98 2.18 -6.22
C LEU A 35 -21.77 2.27 -7.15
N ALA A 36 -21.74 3.26 -8.06
CA ALA A 36 -20.63 3.44 -9.00
C ALA A 36 -19.31 3.72 -8.27
N PHE A 37 -19.36 4.58 -7.25
CA PHE A 37 -18.20 4.88 -6.41
C PHE A 37 -17.72 3.65 -5.62
N GLU A 38 -18.65 2.88 -5.05
CA GLU A 38 -18.30 1.64 -4.36
C GLU A 38 -17.67 0.60 -5.28
N LEU A 39 -18.20 0.43 -6.50
CA LEU A 39 -17.62 -0.46 -7.50
C LEU A 39 -16.22 -0.01 -7.91
N GLN A 40 -16.00 1.29 -8.08
CA GLN A 40 -14.69 1.83 -8.44
C GLN A 40 -13.65 1.61 -7.34
N GLN A 41 -14.02 1.78 -6.06
CA GLN A 41 -13.15 1.49 -4.93
C GLN A 41 -12.76 0.00 -4.88
N LYS A 42 -13.70 -0.89 -5.21
CA LYS A 42 -13.49 -2.34 -5.22
C LYS A 42 -12.67 -2.82 -6.42
N ALA A 43 -12.83 -2.18 -7.58
CA ALA A 43 -12.22 -2.62 -8.83
C ALA A 43 -10.69 -2.71 -8.75
N ALA A 44 -10.05 -1.75 -8.07
CA ALA A 44 -8.60 -1.73 -7.90
C ALA A 44 -8.11 -2.77 -6.88
N THR A 45 -8.95 -3.23 -5.94
CA THR A 45 -8.52 -4.16 -4.88
C THR A 45 -8.05 -5.49 -5.46
N LEU A 46 -8.62 -5.93 -6.58
CA LEU A 46 -8.23 -7.17 -7.26
C LEU A 46 -6.77 -7.16 -7.75
N ASP A 47 -6.23 -5.99 -8.07
CA ASP A 47 -4.88 -5.85 -8.61
C ASP A 47 -3.79 -5.91 -7.53
N TYR A 48 -4.16 -5.72 -6.26
CA TYR A 48 -3.22 -5.53 -5.16
C TYR A 48 -3.42 -6.51 -3.99
N LEU A 49 -4.03 -7.67 -4.22
CA LEU A 49 -4.20 -8.66 -3.16
C LEU A 49 -2.85 -9.24 -2.69
N PRO A 50 -2.63 -9.36 -1.37
CA PRO A 50 -1.45 -10.07 -0.88
C PRO A 50 -1.57 -11.57 -1.17
N LYS A 51 -0.43 -12.26 -1.22
CA LYS A 51 -0.37 -13.72 -1.40
C LYS A 51 -1.12 -14.52 -0.32
N THR A 52 -1.38 -13.89 0.81
CA THR A 52 -2.11 -14.44 1.96
C THR A 52 -3.62 -14.38 1.78
N ALA A 53 -4.12 -13.51 0.88
CA ALA A 53 -5.53 -13.43 0.53
C ALA A 53 -5.86 -14.43 -0.58
N ARG A 54 -6.92 -15.21 -0.39
CA ARG A 54 -7.46 -16.15 -1.37
C ARG A 54 -8.47 -15.49 -2.30
N THR A 55 -9.21 -14.50 -1.79
CA THR A 55 -10.25 -13.80 -2.53
C THR A 55 -10.26 -12.31 -2.17
N ALA A 56 -10.87 -11.48 -3.02
CA ALA A 56 -11.07 -10.07 -2.73
C ALA A 56 -12.25 -9.86 -1.76
N PRO A 57 -12.16 -8.88 -0.84
CA PRO A 57 -13.27 -8.53 0.02
C PRO A 57 -14.45 -7.96 -0.78
N VAL A 58 -15.65 -8.46 -0.48
CA VAL A 58 -16.90 -8.02 -1.13
C VAL A 58 -17.49 -6.76 -0.49
N SER A 59 -17.04 -6.40 0.72
CA SER A 59 -17.53 -5.29 1.52
C SER A 59 -16.39 -4.38 1.97
N LYS A 60 -16.74 -3.20 2.50
CA LYS A 60 -15.79 -2.34 3.20
C LYS A 60 -15.27 -3.04 4.46
N ALA A 61 -14.07 -2.63 4.88
CA ALA A 61 -13.47 -3.04 6.14
C ALA A 61 -14.36 -2.66 7.33
N PHE A 62 -14.37 -3.49 8.37
CA PHE A 62 -15.06 -3.19 9.62
C PHE A 62 -14.38 -2.01 10.34
N GLU A 63 -15.14 -1.18 11.06
CA GLU A 63 -14.57 -0.03 11.79
C GLU A 63 -13.87 -0.43 13.09
N LYS A 64 -14.21 -1.60 13.63
CA LYS A 64 -13.63 -2.17 14.85
C LYS A 64 -13.01 -3.53 14.55
N PRO A 65 -11.94 -3.93 15.26
CA PRO A 65 -11.50 -5.31 15.27
C PRO A 65 -12.63 -6.24 15.69
N LYS A 66 -12.58 -7.49 15.22
CA LYS A 66 -13.58 -8.51 15.51
C LYS A 66 -13.00 -9.52 16.49
N VAL A 67 -13.70 -9.76 17.59
CA VAL A 67 -13.38 -10.87 18.49
C VAL A 67 -13.88 -12.16 17.84
N LEU A 68 -12.97 -13.05 17.47
CA LEU A 68 -13.27 -14.35 16.86
C LEU A 68 -13.56 -15.40 17.93
N GLU A 69 -12.75 -15.40 19.00
CA GLU A 69 -12.84 -16.29 20.15
C GLU A 69 -12.55 -15.49 21.42
N GLY A 70 -13.14 -15.90 22.55
CA GLY A 70 -13.00 -15.23 23.84
C GLY A 70 -14.04 -14.12 24.08
N ASP A 71 -13.71 -13.23 25.01
CA ASP A 71 -14.55 -12.10 25.39
C ASP A 71 -13.69 -10.85 25.59
N ALA A 72 -13.90 -9.85 24.74
CA ALA A 72 -13.17 -8.59 24.77
C ALA A 72 -14.01 -7.44 24.21
N SER A 73 -13.84 -6.26 24.79
CA SER A 73 -14.35 -4.99 24.26
C SER A 73 -13.22 -4.23 23.56
N VAL A 74 -13.39 -3.95 22.27
CA VAL A 74 -12.39 -3.24 21.45
C VAL A 74 -12.86 -1.85 21.04
N SER A 75 -11.93 -0.90 21.00
CA SER A 75 -12.17 0.46 20.51
C SER A 75 -12.20 0.54 18.98
N ILE A 76 -12.55 1.72 18.44
CA ILE A 76 -12.53 1.97 16.99
C ILE A 76 -11.08 1.90 16.50
N LEU A 77 -10.88 1.23 15.37
CA LEU A 77 -9.57 1.12 14.76
C LEU A 77 -9.17 2.48 14.17
N SER A 78 -8.06 3.03 14.66
CA SER A 78 -7.41 4.18 14.04
C SER A 78 -6.44 3.68 12.97
N VAL A 79 -6.66 4.02 11.70
CA VAL A 79 -5.83 3.58 10.57
C VAL A 79 -5.13 4.77 9.91
N ARG A 80 -3.85 4.57 9.59
CA ARG A 80 -3.01 5.45 8.77
C ARG A 80 -2.42 4.63 7.61
N SER A 81 -1.74 5.29 6.68
CA SER A 81 -1.17 4.63 5.50
C SER A 81 -0.15 3.52 5.81
N ASP A 82 0.53 3.58 6.97
CA ASP A 82 1.60 2.66 7.36
C ASP A 82 1.44 2.10 8.78
N SER A 83 0.32 2.38 9.44
CA SER A 83 0.13 2.03 10.84
C SER A 83 -1.34 1.95 11.22
N PHE A 84 -1.63 1.23 12.29
CA PHE A 84 -2.95 1.21 12.91
C PHE A 84 -2.82 1.09 14.43
N SER A 85 -3.88 1.45 15.16
CA SER A 85 -3.93 1.27 16.62
C SER A 85 -5.36 1.13 17.13
N PHE A 86 -5.52 0.40 18.23
CA PHE A 86 -6.75 0.30 19.01
C PHE A 86 -6.42 -0.15 20.44
N ASP A 87 -7.39 0.00 21.33
CA ASP A 87 -7.32 -0.49 22.71
C ASP A 87 -8.33 -1.61 22.89
N ALA A 88 -7.98 -2.60 23.72
CA ALA A 88 -8.82 -3.74 24.05
C ALA A 88 -8.89 -3.92 25.57
N ASP A 89 -10.11 -4.11 26.09
CA ASP A 89 -10.35 -4.60 27.45
C ASP A 89 -10.78 -6.07 27.31
N VAL A 90 -9.90 -7.00 27.68
CA VAL A 90 -10.02 -8.43 27.43
C VAL A 90 -10.40 -9.13 28.73
N TYR A 91 -11.58 -9.76 28.77
CA TYR A 91 -12.10 -10.42 29.97
C TYR A 91 -11.67 -11.88 30.07
N ASN A 92 -11.44 -12.53 28.93
CA ASN A 92 -10.86 -13.87 28.80
C ASN A 92 -9.91 -13.85 27.61
N SER A 93 -8.87 -14.71 27.62
CA SER A 93 -7.94 -14.81 26.48
C SER A 93 -8.72 -14.90 25.16
N SER A 94 -8.41 -13.98 24.26
CA SER A 94 -9.23 -13.69 23.09
C SER A 94 -8.40 -13.67 21.82
N PHE A 95 -8.99 -14.17 20.74
CA PHE A 95 -8.41 -14.10 19.41
C PHE A 95 -9.12 -13.00 18.62
N ILE A 96 -8.36 -11.98 18.23
CA ILE A 96 -8.89 -10.75 17.65
C ILE A 96 -8.41 -10.61 16.21
N GLU A 97 -9.36 -10.53 15.28
CA GLU A 97 -9.14 -10.21 13.87
C GLU A 97 -9.16 -8.70 13.66
N ILE A 98 -8.11 -8.19 13.05
CA ILE A 98 -7.95 -6.78 12.71
C ILE A 98 -8.26 -6.64 11.22
N PRO A 99 -9.11 -5.69 10.80
CA PRO A 99 -9.51 -5.51 9.39
C PRO A 99 -8.41 -4.86 8.53
N VAL A 100 -7.19 -5.38 8.63
CA VAL A 100 -5.99 -5.00 7.88
C VAL A 100 -5.42 -6.27 7.25
N MET A 101 -5.30 -6.27 5.91
CA MET A 101 -4.70 -7.39 5.18
C MET A 101 -3.20 -7.50 5.45
N TYR A 102 -2.69 -8.71 5.63
CA TYR A 102 -1.28 -8.94 5.87
C TYR A 102 -0.45 -8.85 4.59
N PHE A 103 0.49 -7.90 4.59
CA PHE A 103 1.62 -7.83 3.67
C PHE A 103 2.95 -8.07 4.40
N PRO A 104 3.97 -8.63 3.72
CA PRO A 104 5.29 -8.77 4.32
C PRO A 104 5.84 -7.42 4.81
N GLY A 105 6.25 -7.36 6.07
CA GLY A 105 6.77 -6.16 6.73
C GLY A 105 5.86 -5.59 7.83
N TRP A 106 4.62 -6.06 7.95
CA TRP A 106 3.81 -5.72 9.12
C TRP A 106 4.41 -6.32 10.40
N LYS A 107 4.42 -5.50 11.44
CA LYS A 107 4.71 -5.88 12.82
C LYS A 107 3.59 -5.37 13.71
N VAL A 108 3.16 -6.18 14.67
CA VAL A 108 2.13 -5.82 15.64
C VAL A 108 2.72 -5.87 17.03
N PHE A 109 2.34 -4.90 17.86
CA PHE A 109 2.82 -4.72 19.21
C PHE A 109 1.62 -4.68 20.15
N VAL A 110 1.74 -5.39 21.26
CA VAL A 110 0.81 -5.39 22.38
C VAL A 110 1.59 -4.88 23.58
N ASP A 111 1.19 -3.73 24.12
CA ASP A 111 1.88 -3.05 25.23
C ASP A 111 3.40 -2.90 24.96
N ASP A 112 3.73 -2.39 23.77
CA ASP A 112 5.08 -2.18 23.25
C ASP A 112 5.93 -3.43 23.02
N LYS A 113 5.36 -4.63 23.18
CA LYS A 113 6.03 -5.90 22.87
C LYS A 113 5.56 -6.45 21.55
N GLU A 114 6.51 -6.75 20.66
CA GLU A 114 6.21 -7.38 19.38
C GLU A 114 5.52 -8.73 19.61
N THR A 115 4.38 -8.92 18.96
CA THR A 115 3.53 -10.10 19.08
C THR A 115 3.46 -10.83 17.74
N GLU A 116 3.35 -12.15 17.80
CA GLU A 116 3.20 -12.98 16.61
C GLU A 116 1.90 -12.67 15.87
N ILE A 117 2.00 -12.51 14.57
CA ILE A 117 0.85 -12.25 13.69
C ILE A 117 0.34 -13.58 13.15
N ASN A 118 -0.95 -13.82 13.34
CA ASN A 118 -1.69 -14.86 12.63
C ASN A 118 -2.38 -14.27 11.40
N ILE A 119 -2.60 -15.12 10.40
CA ILE A 119 -3.35 -14.76 9.19
C ILE A 119 -4.68 -15.49 9.25
N HIS A 120 -5.77 -14.74 9.25
CA HIS A 120 -7.12 -15.27 9.36
C HIS A 120 -8.00 -14.92 8.15
N GLY A 121 -8.92 -15.84 7.85
CA GLY A 121 -9.95 -15.68 6.82
C GLY A 121 -9.44 -15.73 5.39
N ASP A 122 -10.39 -15.74 4.44
CA ASP A 122 -10.08 -15.80 3.00
C ASP A 122 -9.47 -14.50 2.46
N TYR A 123 -9.55 -13.41 3.22
CA TYR A 123 -8.98 -12.11 2.87
C TYR A 123 -7.55 -11.91 3.41
N GLY A 124 -7.00 -12.88 4.15
CA GLY A 124 -5.64 -12.81 4.68
C GLY A 124 -5.45 -11.67 5.69
N LEU A 125 -6.41 -11.51 6.61
CA LEU A 125 -6.40 -10.45 7.62
C LEU A 125 -5.44 -10.76 8.76
N ILE A 126 -4.88 -9.73 9.37
CA ILE A 126 -4.05 -9.82 10.57
C ILE A 126 -4.95 -10.24 11.74
N ALA A 127 -4.52 -11.24 12.50
CA ALA A 127 -5.14 -11.62 13.76
C ALA A 127 -4.09 -11.83 14.85
N ILE A 128 -4.45 -11.55 16.09
CA ILE A 128 -3.56 -11.68 17.26
C ILE A 128 -4.31 -12.31 18.44
N SER A 129 -3.56 -12.97 19.31
CA SER A 129 -4.07 -13.43 20.59
C SER A 129 -3.74 -12.41 21.66
N LEU A 130 -4.72 -12.04 22.48
CA LEU A 130 -4.54 -11.22 23.67
C LEU A 130 -4.86 -12.05 24.92
N GLU A 131 -4.08 -11.84 25.97
CA GLU A 131 -4.35 -12.39 27.31
C GLU A 131 -5.42 -11.53 28.01
N ASP A 132 -5.86 -11.95 29.19
CA ASP A 132 -6.79 -11.16 30.00
C ASP A 132 -6.13 -9.87 30.50
N GLY A 133 -6.91 -8.78 30.48
CA GLY A 133 -6.46 -7.46 30.89
C GLY A 133 -6.70 -6.38 29.84
N ARG A 134 -6.20 -5.19 30.15
CA ARG A 134 -6.25 -4.05 29.23
C ARG A 134 -4.97 -3.97 28.44
N HIS A 135 -5.11 -3.91 27.12
CA HIS A 135 -4.00 -3.88 26.19
C HIS A 135 -4.13 -2.70 25.24
N SER A 136 -3.00 -2.06 24.94
CA SER A 136 -2.88 -1.14 23.82
C SER A 136 -2.19 -1.84 22.66
N VAL A 137 -2.86 -1.89 21.51
CA VAL A 137 -2.39 -2.61 20.33
C VAL A 137 -2.09 -1.63 19.22
N TYR A 138 -0.91 -1.76 18.61
CA TYR A 138 -0.58 -1.02 17.40
C TYR A 138 0.20 -1.85 16.39
N GLY A 139 -0.06 -1.59 15.12
CA GLY A 139 0.66 -2.17 14.00
C GLY A 139 1.49 -1.12 13.27
N LYS A 140 2.66 -1.51 12.79
CA LYS A 140 3.51 -0.68 11.93
C LYS A 140 3.97 -1.47 10.71
N PHE A 141 3.89 -0.85 9.54
CA PHE A 141 4.35 -1.41 8.28
C PHE A 141 5.80 -1.02 8.04
N THR A 142 6.71 -1.96 8.23
CA THR A 142 8.16 -1.75 8.16
C THR A 142 8.75 -2.13 6.81
N ASN A 143 9.94 -1.63 6.52
CA ASN A 143 10.66 -2.01 5.30
C ASN A 143 11.15 -3.45 5.40
N THR A 144 10.75 -4.27 4.43
CA THR A 144 11.37 -5.57 4.17
C THR A 144 12.80 -5.39 3.64
N PRO A 145 13.69 -6.40 3.76
CA PRO A 145 15.04 -6.35 3.20
C PRO A 145 15.07 -5.99 1.71
N ILE A 146 14.16 -6.56 0.91
CA ILE A 146 14.08 -6.25 -0.52
C ILE A 146 13.71 -4.79 -0.79
N ARG A 147 12.73 -4.23 -0.06
CA ARG A 147 12.37 -2.81 -0.13
C ARG A 147 13.54 -1.91 0.27
N SER A 148 14.30 -2.29 1.31
CA SER A 148 15.49 -1.53 1.72
C SER A 148 16.54 -1.49 0.61
N VAL A 149 16.81 -2.62 -0.05
CA VAL A 149 17.73 -2.68 -1.20
C VAL A 149 17.20 -1.86 -2.37
N SER A 150 15.92 -1.98 -2.72
CA SER A 150 15.31 -1.20 -3.80
C SER A 150 15.36 0.32 -3.54
N ASN A 151 15.16 0.74 -2.28
CA ASN A 151 15.29 2.14 -1.88
C ASN A 151 16.73 2.64 -2.06
N ALA A 152 17.72 1.83 -1.68
CA ALA A 152 19.13 2.16 -1.86
C ALA A 152 19.51 2.29 -3.34
N VAL A 153 19.05 1.36 -4.19
CA VAL A 153 19.25 1.41 -5.64
C VAL A 153 18.62 2.67 -6.23
N SER A 154 17.38 2.98 -5.85
CA SER A 154 16.66 4.16 -6.34
C SER A 154 17.41 5.46 -5.97
N LEU A 155 17.87 5.56 -4.72
CA LEU A 155 18.65 6.70 -4.25
C LEU A 155 19.98 6.83 -5.01
N PHE A 156 20.66 5.71 -5.26
CA PHE A 156 21.90 5.68 -6.04
C PHE A 156 21.66 6.10 -7.50
N SER A 157 20.59 5.63 -8.13
CA SER A 157 20.20 6.03 -9.49
C SER A 157 19.91 7.53 -9.58
N ILE A 158 19.19 8.10 -8.61
CA ILE A 158 18.96 9.56 -8.55
C ILE A 158 20.30 10.29 -8.40
N GLY A 159 21.21 9.80 -7.56
CA GLY A 159 22.56 10.35 -7.42
C GLY A 159 23.33 10.38 -8.75
N ILE A 160 23.29 9.28 -9.51
CA ILE A 160 23.91 9.22 -10.85
C ILE A 160 23.28 10.26 -11.78
N ILE A 161 21.94 10.35 -11.82
CA ILE A 161 21.26 11.33 -12.68
C ILE A 161 21.72 12.75 -12.35
N ILE A 162 21.81 13.11 -11.06
CA ILE A 162 22.27 14.43 -10.63
C ILE A 162 23.72 14.68 -11.09
N VAL A 163 24.61 13.69 -10.94
CA VAL A 163 26.01 13.78 -11.40
C VAL A 163 26.07 13.98 -12.92
N VAL A 164 25.33 13.18 -13.68
CA VAL A 164 25.28 13.28 -15.15
C VAL A 164 24.76 14.66 -15.58
N LEU A 165 23.71 15.17 -14.95
CA LEU A 165 23.17 16.50 -15.27
C LEU A 165 24.17 17.62 -14.94
N ARG A 166 24.92 17.52 -13.84
CA ARG A 166 25.90 18.55 -13.45
C ARG A 166 27.16 18.55 -14.31
N PHE A 167 27.64 17.40 -14.74
CA PHE A 167 28.93 17.27 -15.43
C PHE A 167 28.80 17.00 -16.93
N GLY A 168 27.66 16.50 -17.39
CA GLY A 168 27.39 16.22 -18.81
C GLY A 168 27.36 17.46 -19.70
N GLY A 169 26.82 18.59 -19.21
CA GLY A 169 26.78 19.84 -19.98
C GLY A 169 28.15 20.49 -20.20
N LYS A 170 29.14 20.21 -19.33
CA LYS A 170 30.51 20.76 -19.46
C LYS A 170 31.34 20.07 -20.54
N TYR A 171 30.98 18.84 -20.91
CA TYR A 171 31.65 18.13 -22.00
C TYR A 171 31.28 18.70 -23.37
N GLU A 172 30.00 19.05 -23.59
CA GLU A 172 29.53 19.66 -24.85
C GLU A 172 30.10 21.06 -25.11
N GLU A 173 30.43 21.82 -24.06
CA GLU A 173 30.99 23.18 -24.19
C GLU A 173 32.50 23.18 -24.45
N LYS A 174 33.21 22.13 -24.01
CA LYS A 174 34.66 22.00 -24.22
C LYS A 174 35.00 21.57 -25.65
N ASP A 175 34.10 20.83 -26.31
CA ASP A 175 34.25 20.32 -27.68
C ASP A 175 33.91 21.37 -28.76
N LYS A 176 33.35 22.53 -28.37
CA LYS A 176 32.99 23.65 -29.29
C LYS A 176 34.02 24.79 -29.34
N ARG A 177 35.20 24.65 -28.73
CA ARG A 177 36.25 25.67 -28.84
C ARG A 177 36.98 25.49 -30.18
N PRO A 178 36.99 26.50 -31.08
CA PRO A 178 37.79 26.42 -32.29
C PRO A 178 39.28 26.40 -31.94
N LEU A 179 40.05 25.61 -32.70
CA LEU A 179 41.53 25.62 -32.73
C LEU A 179 42.03 26.97 -33.27
#